data_AF-A0A392TA13-F1
#
_entry.id   AF-A0A392TA13-F1
#
_cell.length_a   1.000
_cell.length_b   1.000
_cell.length_c   1.000
_cell.angle_alpha   90.00
_cell.angle_beta   90.00
_cell.angle_gamma   90.00
#
_symmetry.space_group_name_H-M   'P 1'
#
loop_
_entity.id
_entity.type
_entity.pdbx_description
1 polymer ?
#
loop_
_entity_poly.entity_id
_entity_poly.type
_entity_poly.pdbx_seq_one_letter_code
_entity_poly.pdbx_strand_id
1 'polypeptide(L)' 'MTLILADRTRVYPHGIMEDVLVRVNDTIFPADFVIMYIEEDEEAPILLGRPFLTTGKALNDMEIGEIKFRVDGKEVTFNL' A
#
# COMPACT_ATOMS: atom_id res chain seq x y z
N MET A 1 16.70 5.84 -7.85
CA MET A 1 15.37 6.43 -7.56
C MET A 1 15.47 7.26 -6.29
N THR A 2 14.74 8.37 -6.18
CA THR A 2 14.70 9.20 -4.96
C THR A 2 13.24 9.53 -4.66
N LEU A 3 12.81 9.34 -3.41
CA LEU A 3 11.49 9.71 -2.94
C LEU A 3 11.54 11.07 -2.25
N ILE A 4 10.50 11.87 -2.44
CA ILE A 4 10.29 13.12 -1.71
C ILE A 4 9.02 12.94 -0.91
N LEU A 5 9.14 12.98 0.42
CA LEU A 5 8.02 12.87 1.34
C LEU A 5 7.24 14.20 1.42
N ALA A 6 6.08 14.18 2.11
CA ALA A 6 5.21 15.35 2.20
C ALA A 6 5.87 16.55 2.93
N ASP A 7 6.76 16.26 3.88
CA ASP A 7 7.61 17.22 4.60
C ASP A 7 8.81 17.71 3.77
N ARG A 8 8.94 17.24 2.51
CA ARG A 8 10.03 17.52 1.56
C ARG A 8 11.35 16.83 1.90
N THR A 9 11.35 15.91 2.86
CA THR A 9 12.52 15.07 3.13
C THR A 9 12.81 14.16 1.94
N ARG A 10 14.09 14.08 1.57
CA ARG A 10 14.56 13.19 0.50
C ARG A 10 14.96 11.86 1.11
N VAL A 11 14.31 10.78 0.67
CA VAL A 11 14.68 9.43 1.08
C VAL A 11 15.18 8.64 -0.13
N TYR A 12 16.25 7.89 0.10
CA TYR A 12 16.82 6.97 -0.86
C TYR A 12 16.32 5.57 -0.49
N PRO A 13 15.51 4.93 -1.34
CA PRO A 13 15.11 3.55 -1.11
C PRO A 13 16.30 2.63 -0.95
N HIS A 14 16.19 1.66 -0.05
CA HIS A 14 17.14 0.57 0.08
C HIS A 14 17.06 -0.38 -1.12
N GLY A 15 15.86 -0.62 -1.62
CA GLY A 15 15.63 -1.50 -2.76
C GLY A 15 14.18 -1.49 -3.24
N ILE A 16 13.92 -2.32 -4.24
CA ILE A 16 12.58 -2.59 -4.76
C ILE A 16 12.37 -4.11 -4.64
N MET A 17 11.19 -4.52 -4.20
CA MET A 17 10.75 -5.90 -4.16
C MET A 17 9.63 -6.06 -5.18
N GLU A 18 9.91 -6.78 -6.26
CA GLU A 18 9.03 -6.94 -7.42
C GLU A 18 8.23 -8.25 -7.33
N ASP A 19 7.06 -8.30 -7.99
CA ASP A 19 6.22 -9.50 -8.16
C ASP A 19 5.74 -10.15 -6.85
N VAL A 20 5.42 -9.33 -5.85
CA VAL A 20 5.01 -9.80 -4.53
C VAL A 20 3.51 -10.06 -4.50
N LEU A 21 3.13 -11.24 -4.01
CA LEU A 21 1.72 -11.59 -3.77
C LEU A 21 1.30 -11.14 -2.37
N VAL A 22 0.39 -10.17 -2.31
CA VAL A 22 -0.17 -9.62 -1.08
C VAL A 22 -1.54 -10.21 -0.85
N ARG A 23 -1.73 -10.87 0.30
CA ARG A 23 -3.06 -11.33 0.70
C ARG A 23 -3.76 -10.25 1.52
N VAL A 24 -4.94 -9.85 1.07
CA VAL A 24 -5.87 -8.98 1.82
C VAL A 24 -7.16 -9.76 2.02
N ASN A 25 -7.44 -10.14 3.27
CA ASN A 25 -8.50 -11.09 3.62
C ASN A 25 -8.41 -12.37 2.75
N ASP A 26 -9.44 -12.63 1.94
CA ASP A 26 -9.55 -13.83 1.11
C ASP A 26 -9.07 -13.63 -0.33
N THR A 27 -8.45 -12.47 -0.64
CA THR A 27 -8.02 -12.12 -2.00
C THR A 27 -6.52 -11.87 -2.07
N ILE A 28 -5.91 -12.17 -3.21
CA ILE A 28 -4.48 -12.00 -3.46
C ILE A 28 -4.28 -10.96 -4.57
N PHE A 29 -3.41 -10.00 -4.32
CA PHE A 29 -3.04 -8.95 -5.26
C PHE A 29 -1.55 -9.03 -5.60
N PRO A 30 -1.16 -8.91 -6.88
CA PRO A 30 0.23 -8.64 -7.22
C PRO A 30 0.57 -7.18 -6.89
N ALA A 31 1.75 -6.96 -6.32
CA ALA A 31 2.26 -5.63 -5.99
C ALA A 31 3.79 -5.59 -6.00
N ASP A 32 4.33 -4.43 -6.32
CA ASP A 32 5.74 -4.11 -6.11
C ASP A 32 5.86 -3.18 -4.92
N PHE A 33 6.92 -3.34 -4.13
CA PHE A 33 7.19 -2.53 -2.95
C PHE A 33 8.51 -1.79 -3.07
N VAL A 34 8.53 -0.56 -2.58
CA VAL A 34 9.75 0.20 -2.35
C VAL A 34 10.16 0.01 -0.90
N ILE A 35 11.34 -0.54 -0.67
CA ILE A 35 11.87 -0.77 0.68
C ILE A 35 12.71 0.44 1.09
N MET A 36 12.46 0.99 2.27
CA MET A 36 13.19 2.15 2.80
C MET A 36 13.34 2.02 4.32
N TYR A 37 14.42 2.60 4.85
CA TYR A 37 14.64 2.72 6.30
C TYR A 37 14.11 4.07 6.79
N ILE A 38 13.33 4.04 7.87
CA ILE A 38 12.86 5.23 8.60
C ILE A 38 13.36 5.05 10.03
N GLU A 39 14.13 6.02 10.54
CA GLU A 39 14.83 5.89 11.84
C GLU A 39 13.89 5.72 13.04
N GLU A 40 12.68 6.26 12.97
CA GLU A 40 11.74 6.31 14.10
C GLU A 40 10.67 5.22 14.09
N ASP A 41 10.72 4.27 13.15
CA ASP A 41 9.60 3.34 12.89
C ASP A 41 9.97 1.89 13.22
N GLU A 42 9.72 1.47 14.47
CA GLU A 42 10.00 0.10 14.93
C GLU A 42 9.06 -0.96 14.31
N GLU A 43 7.86 -0.55 13.85
CA GLU A 43 6.82 -1.47 13.37
C GLU A 43 6.89 -1.75 11.86
N ALA A 44 7.81 -1.11 11.12
CA ALA A 44 7.97 -1.25 9.66
C ALA A 44 6.62 -1.19 8.88
N PRO A 45 5.90 -0.05 8.94
CA PRO A 45 4.57 0.06 8.37
C PRO A 45 4.56 -0.07 6.84
N ILE A 46 3.49 -0.68 6.32
CA ILE A 46 3.25 -0.82 4.88
C ILE A 46 2.42 0.36 4.38
N LEU A 47 3.01 1.17 3.50
CA LEU A 47 2.32 2.27 2.84
C LEU A 47 1.68 1.80 1.52
N LEU A 48 0.35 1.77 1.47
CA LEU A 48 -0.38 1.44 0.25
C LEU A 48 -0.43 2.64 -0.69
N GLY A 49 0.39 2.58 -1.75
CA GLY A 49 0.38 3.60 -2.78
C GLY A 49 -0.89 3.58 -3.65
N ARG A 50 -1.15 4.71 -4.34
CA ARG A 50 -2.21 4.81 -5.35
C ARG A 50 -2.18 3.71 -6.42
N PRO A 51 -1.01 3.22 -6.91
CA PRO A 51 -0.98 2.10 -7.86
C PRO A 51 -1.66 0.84 -7.31
N PHE A 52 -1.33 0.44 -6.09
CA PHE A 52 -1.94 -0.73 -5.45
C PHE A 52 -3.45 -0.54 -5.25
N LEU A 53 -3.86 0.64 -4.78
CA LEU A 53 -5.27 0.99 -4.63
C LEU A 53 -6.03 0.91 -5.97
N THR A 54 -5.37 1.28 -7.08
CA THR A 54 -5.96 1.22 -8.42
C THR A 54 -6.12 -0.22 -8.90
N THR A 55 -5.14 -1.10 -8.64
CA THR A 55 -5.21 -2.53 -9.02
C THR A 55 -6.47 -3.21 -8.46
N GLY A 56 -6.80 -2.94 -7.20
CA GLY A 56 -8.00 -3.49 -6.55
C GLY A 56 -9.27 -2.68 -6.75
N LYS A 57 -9.27 -1.61 -7.57
CA LYS A 57 -10.39 -0.67 -7.74
C LYS A 57 -10.93 -0.17 -6.40
N ALA A 58 -10.02 0.28 -5.54
CA ALA A 58 -10.33 0.70 -4.18
C ALA A 58 -11.37 1.83 -4.15
N LEU A 59 -12.37 1.66 -3.28
CA LEU A 59 -13.26 2.71 -2.80
C LEU A 59 -12.89 2.99 -1.34
N ASN A 60 -12.49 4.23 -1.06
CA ASN A 60 -12.11 4.65 0.29
C ASN A 60 -13.25 5.46 0.91
N ASP A 61 -13.72 5.01 2.07
CA ASP A 61 -14.60 5.76 2.95
C ASP A 61 -13.79 6.32 4.13
N MET A 62 -13.42 7.58 4.01
CA MET A 62 -12.61 8.28 5.02
C MET A 62 -13.40 8.63 6.29
N GLU A 63 -14.74 8.65 6.23
CA GLU A 63 -15.57 8.94 7.39
C GLU A 63 -15.63 7.73 8.33
N ILE A 64 -15.77 6.54 7.73
CA ILE A 64 -15.83 5.27 8.47
C ILE A 64 -14.43 4.71 8.74
N GLY A 65 -13.44 5.08 7.93
CA GLY A 65 -12.08 4.52 8.01
C GLY A 65 -11.99 3.15 7.34
N GLU A 66 -12.66 2.97 6.21
CA GLU A 66 -12.69 1.71 5.47
C GLU A 66 -12.14 1.88 4.06
N ILE A 67 -11.45 0.85 3.58
CA ILE A 67 -11.16 0.70 2.15
C ILE A 67 -11.82 -0.59 1.66
N LYS A 68 -12.51 -0.48 0.52
CA LYS A 68 -13.18 -1.58 -0.17
C LYS A 68 -12.53 -1.83 -1.52
N PHE A 69 -12.01 -3.02 -1.73
CA PHE A 69 -11.55 -3.48 -3.04
C PHE A 69 -12.66 -4.23 -3.77
N ARG A 70 -12.72 -4.08 -5.10
CA ARG A 70 -13.64 -4.85 -5.95
C ARG A 70 -12.87 -5.78 -6.87
N VAL A 71 -12.92 -7.08 -6.56
CA VAL A 71 -12.21 -8.13 -7.30
C VAL A 71 -13.20 -9.18 -7.76
N ASP A 72 -13.22 -9.49 -9.06
CA ASP A 72 -14.12 -10.47 -9.68
C ASP A 72 -15.61 -10.29 -9.31
N GLY A 73 -16.03 -9.03 -9.13
CA GLY A 73 -17.40 -8.69 -8.75
C GLY A 73 -17.72 -8.88 -7.26
N LYS A 74 -16.75 -9.30 -6.45
CA LYS A 74 -16.83 -9.38 -4.98
C LYS A 74 -16.19 -8.14 -4.35
N GLU A 75 -16.71 -7.75 -3.19
CA GLU A 75 -16.15 -6.67 -2.39
C GLU A 75 -15.36 -7.24 -1.22
N VAL A 76 -14.21 -6.63 -0.95
CA VAL A 76 -13.34 -6.95 0.19
C VAL A 76 -13.10 -5.67 0.96
N THR A 77 -13.60 -5.60 2.19
CA THR A 77 -13.45 -4.44 3.09
C THR A 77 -12.32 -4.68 4.08
N PHE A 78 -11.53 -3.66 4.36
CA PHE A 78 -10.61 -3.64 5.49
C PHE A 78 -10.61 -2.25 6.14
N ASN A 79 -10.33 -2.23 7.43
CA ASN A 79 -10.29 -1.00 8.22
C ASN A 79 -8.88 -0.39 8.14
N LEU A 80 -8.84 0.94 8.10
CA LEU A 80 -7.63 1.77 8.16
C LEU A 80 -7.14 1.97 9.59
#